data_AF-A0A8T0DEM3-F1
#
_entry.id   AF-A0A8T0DEM3-F1
#
_cell.length_a   1.000
_cell.length_b   1.000
_cell.length_c   1.000
_cell.angle_alpha   90.00
_cell.angle_beta   90.00
_cell.angle_gamma   90.00
#
_symmetry.space_group_name_H-M   'P 1'
#
loop_
_entity.id
_entity.type
_entity.pdbx_description
1 polymer ?
#
loop_
_entity_poly.entity_id
_entity_poly.type
_entity_poly.pdbx_seq_one_letter_code
_entity_poly.pdbx_strand_id
1 'polypeptide(L)'
;MVFALFPTFASGLKHMKSADASNLFSNCIDTIYESDIDDENFSGAENSGVLERRRKSHTEAEQRRRNAIKSGFEALRELVYPRKNSSNSSIRISKISTLNKTVADIRKLGREAQQKQKDVERLEKTAETLRFINSFYENRAQEFSAIQNNCIEPISEEVKLQVFQIFSDMLFTTFDSAVALAPFPELFSNILDWLENKCHSVNSVVVCMILIVFVIRYRTAL
;
A
#
# COMPACT_ATOMS: atom_id res chain seq x y z
N MET A 1 7.85 31.48 1.15
CA MET A 1 6.73 31.07 2.02
C MET A 1 5.72 30.28 1.17
N VAL A 2 5.96 28.98 0.97
CA VAL A 2 5.10 28.07 0.18
C VAL A 2 4.57 26.98 1.11
N PHE A 3 3.74 27.41 2.07
CA PHE A 3 2.96 26.52 2.93
C PHE A 3 1.50 26.95 2.83
N ALA A 4 0.84 26.61 1.72
CA ALA A 4 -0.61 26.79 1.59
C ALA A 4 -1.20 26.01 0.40
N LEU A 5 -0.84 24.74 0.19
CA LEU A 5 -1.60 23.87 -0.72
C LEU A 5 -1.66 22.44 -0.17
N PHE A 6 -2.39 22.28 0.93
CA PHE A 6 -3.04 21.03 1.26
C PHE A 6 -4.52 21.33 1.50
N PRO A 7 -5.44 20.91 0.62
CA PRO A 7 -6.79 20.64 1.02
C PRO A 7 -6.81 19.25 1.65
N THR A 8 -7.13 19.23 2.93
CA THR A 8 -7.76 18.13 3.66
C THR A 8 -8.85 17.47 2.79
N PHE A 9 -8.61 16.24 2.33
CA PHE A 9 -9.68 15.36 1.84
C PHE A 9 -9.91 14.24 2.85
N ALA A 10 -10.55 14.63 3.95
CA ALA A 10 -11.26 13.72 4.84
C ALA A 10 -12.75 13.95 4.63
N SER A 11 -13.41 13.06 3.87
CA SER A 11 -14.82 12.66 4.00
C SER A 11 -15.26 11.89 2.77
N GLY A 12 -15.58 10.60 2.94
CA GLY A 12 -16.11 9.79 1.84
C GLY A 12 -16.27 8.30 2.15
N LEU A 13 -16.46 7.93 3.41
CA LEU A 13 -16.84 6.58 3.81
C LEU A 13 -18.34 6.40 3.58
N LYS A 14 -18.79 5.88 2.44
CA LYS A 14 -20.10 5.22 2.32
C LYS A 14 -20.07 4.07 1.31
N HIS A 15 -20.19 2.86 1.88
CA HIS A 15 -20.87 1.69 1.30
C HIS A 15 -20.29 1.09 0.01
N MET A 16 -19.44 0.08 0.18
CA MET A 16 -19.54 -1.11 -0.67
C MET A 16 -19.69 -2.33 0.23
N LYS A 17 -20.79 -3.03 -0.01
CA LYS A 17 -21.34 -4.14 0.76
C LYS A 17 -20.37 -5.31 0.74
N SER A 18 -20.10 -5.86 1.92
CA SER A 18 -19.44 -7.15 2.10
C SER A 18 -20.17 -8.21 1.29
N ALA A 19 -19.51 -8.77 0.26
CA ALA A 19 -19.97 -10.00 -0.36
C ALA A 19 -19.58 -11.13 0.60
N ASP A 20 -20.61 -11.77 1.16
CA ASP A 20 -20.51 -12.88 2.08
C ASP A 20 -19.68 -14.03 1.48
N ALA A 21 -18.51 -14.28 2.07
CA ALA A 21 -17.72 -15.49 1.84
C ALA A 21 -18.28 -16.70 2.62
N SER A 22 -19.61 -16.83 2.71
CA SER A 22 -20.29 -17.93 3.43
C SER A 22 -21.03 -18.92 2.53
N ASN A 23 -20.93 -18.80 1.19
CA ASN A 23 -21.66 -19.68 0.26
C ASN A 23 -20.80 -20.68 -0.54
N LEU A 24 -19.56 -20.97 -0.12
CA LEU A 24 -18.74 -22.00 -0.78
C LEU A 24 -18.77 -23.40 -0.13
N PHE A 25 -19.67 -23.66 0.83
CA PHE A 25 -19.78 -24.97 1.48
C PHE A 25 -21.13 -25.68 1.34
N SER A 26 -21.97 -25.26 0.38
CA SER A 26 -23.34 -25.78 0.27
C SER A 26 -23.67 -26.32 -1.12
N ASN A 27 -22.91 -27.31 -1.60
CA ASN A 27 -23.23 -28.31 -2.64
C ASN A 27 -21.93 -29.12 -2.87
N CYS A 28 -21.76 -30.40 -2.63
CA CYS A 28 -22.63 -31.56 -2.67
C CYS A 28 -22.06 -32.59 -1.68
N ILE A 29 -22.71 -32.79 -0.54
CA ILE A 29 -22.67 -34.09 0.12
C ILE A 29 -23.87 -34.81 -0.48
N ASP A 30 -23.63 -35.64 -1.49
CA ASP A 30 -24.56 -36.70 -1.87
C ASP A 30 -24.64 -37.64 -0.66
N THR A 31 -25.52 -37.27 0.26
CA THR A 31 -26.01 -38.18 1.27
C THR A 31 -26.88 -39.13 0.48
N ILE A 32 -26.30 -40.26 0.07
CA ILE A 32 -27.06 -41.45 -0.30
C ILE A 32 -27.89 -41.77 0.95
N TYR A 33 -29.10 -41.23 0.97
CA TYR A 33 -30.14 -41.59 1.92
C TYR A 33 -30.59 -42.98 1.46
N GLU A 34 -29.85 -44.01 1.86
CA GLU A 34 -30.36 -45.38 1.85
C GLU A 34 -31.57 -45.38 2.79
N SER A 35 -32.73 -45.25 2.18
CA SER A 35 -34.03 -45.24 2.84
C SER A 35 -34.40 -46.70 3.10
N ASP A 36 -33.87 -47.26 4.19
CA ASP A 36 -34.42 -48.49 4.79
C ASP A 36 -35.37 -48.07 5.92
N ILE A 37 -36.55 -47.54 5.56
CA ILE A 37 -37.70 -47.49 6.47
C ILE A 37 -38.94 -47.89 5.67
N ASP A 38 -39.09 -49.20 5.49
CA ASP A 38 -40.41 -49.82 5.38
C ASP A 38 -40.67 -50.56 6.70
N ASP A 39 -41.07 -49.82 7.71
CA ASP A 39 -41.70 -50.33 8.94
C ASP A 39 -43.18 -50.64 8.68
N GLU A 40 -43.45 -51.54 7.73
CA GLU A 40 -44.81 -52.05 7.48
C GLU A 40 -44.79 -53.58 7.66
N ASN A 41 -45.07 -53.99 8.90
CA ASN A 41 -45.70 -55.27 9.26
C ASN A 41 -44.89 -56.57 9.02
N PHE A 42 -43.97 -56.92 9.92
CA PHE A 42 -43.28 -58.22 9.89
C PHE A 42 -43.95 -59.30 10.75
N SER A 43 -45.06 -59.85 10.24
CA SER A 43 -45.54 -61.17 10.66
C SER A 43 -44.99 -62.24 9.71
N GLY A 44 -43.93 -62.95 10.12
CA GLY A 44 -43.60 -64.28 9.56
C GLY A 44 -42.15 -64.48 9.12
N ALA A 45 -41.35 -65.13 9.98
CA ALA A 45 -40.11 -65.86 9.68
C ALA A 45 -39.29 -65.38 8.46
N GLU A 46 -38.45 -64.36 8.66
CA GLU A 46 -37.60 -63.82 7.60
C GLU A 46 -36.52 -64.86 7.29
N ASN A 47 -36.34 -65.19 6.00
CA ASN A 47 -35.35 -66.17 5.59
C ASN A 47 -33.96 -65.68 6.02
N SER A 48 -33.30 -66.44 6.91
CA SER A 48 -32.00 -66.11 7.53
C SER A 48 -30.94 -65.61 6.53
N GLY A 49 -30.98 -66.10 5.28
CA GLY A 49 -30.09 -65.65 4.22
C GLY A 49 -30.28 -64.19 3.74
N VAL A 50 -31.50 -63.64 3.82
CA VAL A 50 -31.80 -62.25 3.43
C VAL A 50 -31.30 -61.28 4.51
N LEU A 51 -31.57 -61.59 5.78
CA LEU A 51 -31.05 -60.86 6.93
C LEU A 51 -29.51 -60.83 6.94
N GLU A 52 -28.86 -61.96 6.66
CA GLU A 52 -27.40 -62.03 6.59
C GLU A 52 -26.83 -61.20 5.43
N ARG A 53 -27.52 -61.17 4.28
CA ARG A 53 -27.11 -60.34 3.13
C ARG A 53 -27.21 -58.85 3.45
N ARG A 54 -28.31 -58.41 4.09
CA ARG A 54 -28.48 -57.02 4.55
C ARG A 54 -27.37 -56.63 5.54
N ARG A 55 -27.09 -57.48 6.53
CA ARG A 55 -26.02 -57.26 7.53
C ARG A 55 -24.65 -57.10 6.89
N LYS A 56 -24.30 -57.96 5.91
CA LYS A 56 -23.03 -57.88 5.18
C LYS A 56 -22.93 -56.59 4.38
N SER A 57 -23.96 -56.26 3.61
CA SER A 57 -24.00 -55.00 2.84
C SER A 57 -23.80 -53.78 3.74
N HIS A 58 -24.54 -53.70 4.85
CA HIS A 58 -24.42 -52.62 5.82
C HIS A 58 -23.00 -52.53 6.43
N THR A 59 -22.40 -53.68 6.75
CA THR A 59 -21.02 -53.74 7.29
C THR A 59 -19.99 -53.29 6.25
N GLU A 60 -20.13 -53.71 5.00
CA GLU A 60 -19.26 -53.32 3.89
C GLU A 60 -19.35 -51.81 3.59
N ALA A 61 -20.57 -51.25 3.57
CA ALA A 61 -20.81 -49.83 3.39
C ALA A 61 -20.16 -49.00 4.52
N GLU A 62 -20.35 -49.40 5.77
CA GLU A 62 -19.74 -48.71 6.92
C GLU A 62 -18.21 -48.83 6.92
N GLN A 63 -17.65 -49.97 6.50
CA GLN A 63 -16.20 -50.13 6.37
C GLN A 63 -15.65 -49.21 5.27
N ARG A 64 -16.33 -49.09 4.13
CA ARG A 64 -15.97 -48.16 3.06
C ARG A 64 -15.97 -46.71 3.57
N ARG A 65 -17.01 -46.31 4.32
CA ARG A 65 -17.09 -44.97 4.95
C ARG A 65 -15.91 -44.74 5.89
N ARG A 66 -15.60 -45.70 6.75
CA ARG A 66 -14.46 -45.61 7.70
C ARG A 66 -13.11 -45.51 6.99
N ASN A 67 -12.92 -46.27 5.92
CA ASN A 67 -11.70 -46.25 5.12
C ASN A 67 -11.51 -44.89 4.43
N ALA A 68 -12.59 -44.30 3.89
CA ALA A 68 -12.57 -42.96 3.30
C ALA A 68 -12.17 -41.88 4.33
N ILE A 69 -12.78 -41.91 5.53
CA ILE A 69 -12.43 -40.99 6.62
C ILE A 69 -10.96 -41.15 7.05
N LYS A 70 -10.49 -42.40 7.18
CA LYS A 70 -9.10 -42.69 7.55
C LYS A 70 -8.12 -42.13 6.51
N SER A 71 -8.44 -42.28 5.22
CA SER A 71 -7.63 -41.74 4.13
C SER A 71 -7.60 -40.20 4.13
N GLY A 72 -8.76 -39.54 4.28
CA GLY A 72 -8.81 -38.08 4.36
C GLY A 72 -8.05 -37.51 5.57
N PHE A 73 -8.08 -38.21 6.70
CA PHE A 73 -7.32 -37.82 7.89
C PHE A 73 -5.81 -37.97 7.69
N GLU A 74 -5.36 -39.02 6.99
CA GLU A 74 -3.96 -39.20 6.64
C GLU A 74 -3.45 -38.06 5.74
N ALA A 75 -4.22 -37.71 4.70
CA ALA A 75 -3.90 -36.59 3.82
C ALA A 75 -3.85 -35.25 4.60
N LEU A 76 -4.81 -35.02 5.48
CA LEU A 76 -4.83 -33.83 6.34
C LEU A 76 -3.60 -33.75 7.24
N ARG A 77 -3.18 -34.88 7.82
CA ARG A 77 -2.00 -34.94 8.69
C ARG A 77 -0.73 -34.56 7.93
N GLU A 78 -0.54 -35.06 6.72
CA GLU A 78 0.64 -34.73 5.90
C GLU A 78 0.67 -33.23 5.52
N LEU A 79 -0.48 -32.60 5.27
CA LEU A 79 -0.56 -31.15 5.03
C LEU A 79 -0.19 -30.32 6.26
N VAL A 80 -0.69 -30.72 7.44
CA VAL A 80 -0.53 -29.98 8.70
C VAL A 80 0.83 -30.22 9.37
N TYR A 81 1.42 -31.39 9.13
CA TYR A 81 2.75 -31.78 9.60
C TYR A 81 3.59 -32.24 8.41
N PRO A 82 4.01 -31.30 7.53
CA PRO A 82 4.88 -31.65 6.42
C PRO A 82 6.15 -32.27 6.99
N ARG A 83 6.58 -33.42 6.46
CA ARG A 83 7.87 -34.04 6.78
C ARG A 83 9.02 -33.11 6.37
N LYS A 84 9.33 -32.12 7.22
CA LYS A 84 10.54 -31.31 7.11
C LYS A 84 11.63 -31.99 7.92
N ASN A 85 12.51 -32.69 7.20
CA ASN A 85 13.88 -33.08 7.54
C ASN A 85 14.19 -33.50 9.00
N SER A 86 14.59 -34.77 9.12
CA SER A 86 15.46 -35.33 10.17
C SER A 86 14.99 -35.24 11.62
N SER A 87 14.30 -36.29 12.06
CA SER A 87 14.80 -37.24 13.08
C SER A 87 13.62 -38.08 13.55
N ASN A 88 13.86 -39.38 13.66
CA ASN A 88 12.89 -40.43 13.93
C ASN A 88 12.20 -40.24 15.29
N SER A 89 11.21 -39.37 15.35
CA SER A 89 10.13 -39.52 16.31
C SER A 89 8.86 -39.72 15.51
N SER A 90 8.37 -40.95 15.49
CA SER A 90 6.96 -41.21 15.22
C SER A 90 6.16 -40.60 16.36
N ILE A 91 6.08 -39.26 16.41
CA ILE A 91 5.21 -38.57 17.35
C ILE A 91 3.83 -39.07 17.00
N ARG A 92 3.22 -39.82 17.92
CA ARG A 92 1.84 -40.30 17.79
C ARG A 92 0.93 -39.08 17.88
N ILE A 93 0.75 -38.41 16.75
CA ILE A 93 -0.16 -37.26 16.64
C ILE A 93 -1.58 -37.80 16.76
N SER A 94 -2.31 -37.34 17.77
CA SER A 94 -3.69 -37.76 18.02
C SER A 94 -4.65 -37.14 17.01
N LYS A 95 -5.81 -37.78 16.81
CA LYS A 95 -6.85 -37.26 15.90
C LYS A 95 -7.25 -35.82 16.23
N ILE A 96 -7.45 -35.57 17.52
CA ILE A 96 -7.83 -34.27 18.07
C ILE A 96 -6.73 -33.24 17.85
N SER A 97 -5.45 -33.61 18.05
CA SER A 97 -4.31 -32.71 17.84
C SER A 97 -4.22 -32.24 16.38
N THR A 98 -4.38 -33.13 15.41
CA THR A 98 -4.37 -32.73 13.99
C THR A 98 -5.51 -31.76 13.70
N LEU A 99 -6.74 -32.06 14.13
CA LEU A 99 -7.90 -31.20 13.89
C LEU A 99 -7.72 -29.81 14.50
N ASN A 100 -7.28 -29.73 15.75
CA ASN A 100 -7.04 -28.46 16.42
C ASN A 100 -5.95 -27.64 15.71
N LYS A 101 -4.87 -28.29 15.27
CA LYS A 101 -3.81 -27.61 14.52
C LYS A 101 -4.30 -27.15 13.15
N THR A 102 -5.08 -27.97 12.43
CA THR A 102 -5.72 -27.56 11.17
C THR A 102 -6.54 -26.29 11.35
N VAL A 103 -7.37 -26.23 12.39
CA VAL A 103 -8.19 -25.04 12.65
C VAL A 103 -7.31 -23.82 12.95
N ALA A 104 -6.23 -23.99 13.71
CA ALA A 104 -5.28 -22.91 13.99
C ALA A 104 -4.58 -22.42 12.72
N ASP A 105 -4.13 -23.33 11.87
CA ASP A 105 -3.44 -23.04 10.61
C ASP A 105 -4.38 -22.36 9.60
N ILE A 106 -5.63 -22.81 9.46
CA ILE A 106 -6.65 -22.14 8.62
C ILE A 106 -6.84 -20.69 9.08
N ARG A 107 -7.00 -20.47 10.39
CA ARG A 107 -7.15 -19.11 10.94
C ARG A 107 -5.91 -18.26 10.70
N LYS A 108 -4.72 -18.85 10.82
CA LYS A 108 -3.45 -18.16 10.55
C LYS A 108 -3.33 -17.78 9.08
N LEU A 109 -3.53 -18.72 8.16
CA LEU A 109 -3.49 -18.51 6.72
C LEU A 109 -4.54 -17.47 6.28
N GLY A 110 -5.74 -17.49 6.87
CA GLY A 110 -6.76 -16.47 6.62
C GLY A 110 -6.30 -15.07 7.00
N ARG A 111 -5.65 -14.90 8.17
CA ARG A 111 -5.06 -13.61 8.57
C ARG A 111 -3.92 -13.18 7.65
N GLU A 112 -3.05 -14.11 7.25
CA GLU A 112 -1.95 -13.83 6.33
C GLU A 112 -2.44 -13.42 4.94
N ALA A 113 -3.48 -14.07 4.42
CA ALA A 113 -4.12 -13.71 3.16
C ALA A 113 -4.73 -12.31 3.23
N GLN A 114 -5.45 -12.00 4.31
CA GLN A 114 -6.02 -10.67 4.52
C GLN A 114 -4.94 -9.58 4.63
N GLN A 115 -3.83 -9.87 5.30
CA GLN A 115 -2.72 -8.93 5.42
C GLN A 115 -2.06 -8.68 4.06
N LYS A 116 -1.78 -9.73 3.29
CA LYS A 116 -1.25 -9.61 1.92
C LYS A 116 -2.16 -8.78 1.03
N GLN A 117 -3.48 -8.97 1.13
CA GLN A 117 -4.44 -8.18 0.36
C GLN A 117 -4.35 -6.68 0.68
N LYS A 118 -4.25 -6.31 1.97
CA LYS A 118 -4.06 -4.91 2.38
C LYS A 118 -2.73 -4.33 1.87
N ASP A 119 -1.67 -5.14 1.86
CA ASP A 119 -0.37 -4.71 1.35
C ASP A 119 -0.38 -4.48 -0.16
N VAL A 120 -1.09 -5.33 -0.93
CA VAL A 120 -1.30 -5.12 -2.37
C VAL A 120 -2.04 -3.81 -2.62
N GLU A 121 -3.19 -3.59 -1.97
CA GLU A 121 -3.96 -2.35 -2.11
C GLU A 121 -3.16 -1.09 -1.76
N ARG A 122 -2.32 -1.17 -0.71
CA ARG A 122 -1.42 -0.09 -0.34
C ARG A 122 -0.38 0.16 -1.44
N LEU A 123 0.28 -0.89 -1.93
CA LEU A 123 1.31 -0.79 -2.95
C LEU A 123 0.75 -0.23 -4.26
N GLU A 124 -0.44 -0.66 -4.67
CA GLU A 124 -1.14 -0.14 -5.85
C GLU A 124 -1.38 1.36 -5.76
N LYS A 125 -1.86 1.86 -4.60
CA LYS A 125 -2.03 3.31 -4.38
C LYS A 125 -0.72 4.07 -4.47
N THR A 126 0.37 3.53 -3.91
CA THR A 126 1.70 4.15 -4.04
C THR A 126 2.17 4.16 -5.50
N ALA A 127 1.97 3.07 -6.22
CA ALA A 127 2.36 2.96 -7.63
C ALA A 127 1.58 3.94 -8.51
N GLU A 128 0.28 4.10 -8.28
CA GLU A 128 -0.56 5.09 -8.96
C GLU A 128 -0.08 6.52 -8.68
N THR A 129 0.20 6.83 -7.41
CA THR A 129 0.74 8.14 -7.02
C THR A 129 2.06 8.44 -7.72
N LEU A 130 2.98 7.45 -7.75
CA LEU A 130 4.26 7.60 -8.43
C LEU A 130 4.11 7.78 -9.94
N ARG A 131 3.17 7.06 -10.57
CA ARG A 131 2.86 7.24 -12.00
C ARG A 131 2.32 8.62 -12.29
N PHE A 132 1.42 9.14 -11.44
CA PHE A 132 0.91 10.51 -11.57
C PHE A 132 2.04 11.54 -11.46
N ILE A 133 2.90 11.42 -10.44
CA ILE A 133 4.06 12.30 -10.27
C ILE A 133 4.98 12.23 -11.49
N ASN A 134 5.30 11.03 -11.96
CA ASN A 134 6.17 10.85 -13.12
C ASN A 134 5.58 11.52 -14.37
N SER A 135 4.32 11.21 -14.69
CA SER A 135 3.61 11.84 -15.82
C SER A 135 3.54 13.37 -15.70
N PHE A 136 3.33 13.90 -14.50
CA PHE A 136 3.35 15.35 -14.26
C PHE A 136 4.71 15.97 -14.61
N TYR A 137 5.82 15.34 -14.21
CA TYR A 137 7.15 15.84 -14.55
C TYR A 137 7.52 15.62 -16.01
N GLU A 138 7.13 14.50 -16.62
CA GLU A 138 7.33 14.25 -18.05
C GLU A 138 6.59 15.29 -18.90
N ASN A 139 5.33 15.59 -18.59
CA ASN A 139 4.56 16.61 -19.29
C ASN A 139 5.22 17.99 -19.16
N ARG A 140 5.65 18.37 -17.95
CA ARG A 140 6.31 19.66 -17.74
C ARG A 140 7.70 19.75 -18.41
N ALA A 141 8.42 18.65 -18.49
CA ALA A 141 9.68 18.58 -19.23
C ALA A 141 9.45 18.69 -20.75
N GLN A 142 8.36 18.10 -21.27
CA GLN A 142 7.94 18.25 -22.66
C GLN A 142 7.46 19.66 -22.96
N GLU A 143 6.72 20.30 -22.07
CA GLU A 143 6.34 21.71 -22.22
C GLU A 143 7.59 22.60 -22.26
N PHE A 144 8.56 22.37 -21.38
CA PHE A 144 9.81 23.14 -21.36
C PHE A 144 10.65 22.90 -22.63
N SER A 145 10.71 21.66 -23.13
CA SER A 145 11.40 21.36 -24.39
C SER A 145 10.64 21.86 -25.61
N ALA A 146 9.31 21.86 -25.60
CA ALA A 146 8.47 22.44 -26.64
C ALA A 146 8.59 23.98 -26.67
N ILE A 147 8.74 24.63 -25.51
CA ILE A 147 9.09 26.06 -25.41
C ILE A 147 10.49 26.31 -25.97
N GLN A 148 11.47 25.43 -25.72
CA GLN A 148 12.80 25.54 -26.34
C GLN A 148 12.80 25.28 -27.85
N ASN A 149 11.98 24.35 -28.33
CA ASN A 149 11.90 23.97 -29.75
C ASN A 149 11.07 24.96 -30.59
N ASN A 150 10.11 25.66 -29.98
CA ASN A 150 9.43 26.80 -30.60
C ASN A 150 10.28 28.08 -30.43
N CYS A 151 11.35 28.17 -31.22
CA CYS A 151 12.05 29.40 -31.60
C CYS A 151 12.03 30.53 -30.55
N ILE A 152 12.88 30.42 -29.52
CA ILE A 152 13.54 31.59 -28.95
C ILE A 152 15.02 31.37 -29.25
N GLU A 153 15.54 32.12 -30.21
CA GLU A 153 16.97 32.26 -30.43
C GLU A 153 17.63 32.38 -29.04
N PRO A 154 18.58 31.50 -28.68
CA PRO A 154 19.11 31.45 -27.32
C PRO A 154 19.56 32.85 -26.96
N ILE A 155 18.88 33.47 -25.99
CA ILE A 155 19.17 34.84 -25.55
C ILE A 155 20.67 34.89 -25.27
N SER A 156 21.37 35.71 -26.06
CA SER A 156 22.83 35.86 -25.97
C SER A 156 23.20 36.10 -24.51
N GLU A 157 24.31 35.51 -24.07
CA GLU A 157 24.82 35.71 -22.71
C GLU A 157 24.94 37.19 -22.36
N GLU A 158 25.27 38.02 -23.36
CA GLU A 158 25.30 39.47 -23.24
C GLU A 158 23.96 40.06 -22.79
N VAL A 159 22.84 39.63 -23.39
CA VAL A 159 21.50 40.12 -23.03
C VAL A 159 21.09 39.61 -21.64
N LYS A 160 21.48 38.38 -21.27
CA LYS A 160 21.26 37.86 -19.91
C LYS A 160 22.04 38.66 -18.87
N LEU A 161 23.29 39.02 -19.18
CA LEU A 161 24.13 39.86 -18.32
C LEU A 161 23.57 41.28 -18.21
N GLN A 162 23.08 41.87 -19.30
CA GLN A 162 22.44 43.18 -19.27
C GLN A 162 21.16 43.18 -18.42
N VAL A 163 20.31 42.16 -18.55
CA VAL A 163 19.12 42.02 -17.70
C VAL A 163 19.51 41.84 -16.23
N PHE A 164 20.56 41.06 -15.95
CA PHE A 164 21.08 40.90 -14.60
C PHE A 164 21.65 42.21 -14.04
N GLN A 165 22.37 42.99 -14.84
CA GLN A 165 22.88 44.31 -14.46
C GLN A 165 21.72 45.25 -14.12
N ILE A 166 20.75 45.41 -15.02
CA ILE A 166 19.57 46.27 -14.80
C ILE A 166 18.82 45.84 -13.54
N PHE A 167 18.63 44.54 -13.34
CA PHE A 167 17.97 44.02 -12.13
C PHE A 167 18.79 44.29 -10.86
N SER A 168 20.11 44.12 -10.91
CA SER A 168 21.02 44.38 -9.80
C SER A 168 21.08 45.87 -9.45
N ASP A 169 21.11 46.73 -10.46
CA ASP A 169 21.11 48.20 -10.29
C ASP A 169 19.78 48.69 -9.71
N MET A 170 18.66 48.11 -10.16
CA MET A 170 17.34 48.38 -9.59
C MET A 170 17.29 47.96 -8.11
N LEU A 171 17.76 46.76 -7.77
CA LEU A 171 17.83 46.30 -6.39
C LEU A 171 18.74 47.20 -5.56
N PHE A 172 19.93 47.53 -6.06
CA PHE A 172 20.88 48.40 -5.38
C PHE A 172 20.29 49.79 -5.11
N THR A 173 19.59 50.38 -6.09
CA THR A 173 18.92 51.68 -5.92
C THR A 173 17.86 51.63 -4.82
N THR A 174 17.08 50.53 -4.76
CA THR A 174 16.10 50.36 -3.67
C THR A 174 16.76 50.09 -2.32
N PHE A 175 17.92 49.44 -2.30
CA PHE A 175 18.69 49.18 -1.10
C PHE A 175 19.28 50.48 -0.54
N ASP A 176 19.94 51.26 -1.39
CA ASP A 176 20.60 52.52 -0.98
C ASP A 176 19.59 53.57 -0.48
N SER A 177 18.36 53.55 -1.01
CA SER A 177 17.27 54.41 -0.52
C SER A 177 16.60 53.90 0.77
N ALA A 178 16.56 52.59 1.01
CA ALA A 178 15.90 52.00 2.19
C ALA A 178 16.85 51.79 3.39
N VAL A 179 18.14 51.60 3.14
CA VAL A 179 19.14 51.25 4.16
C VAL A 179 20.06 52.44 4.44
N ALA A 180 19.68 53.23 5.45
CA ALA A 180 20.48 54.37 5.92
C ALA A 180 21.74 53.92 6.72
N LEU A 181 22.76 54.78 6.75
CA LEU A 181 23.89 54.61 7.66
C LEU A 181 23.42 54.84 9.10
N ALA A 182 23.27 53.75 9.85
CA ALA A 182 22.83 53.75 11.23
C ALA A 182 23.71 52.79 12.08
N PRO A 183 23.70 52.92 13.41
CA PRO A 183 24.30 51.92 14.30
C PRO A 183 23.77 50.52 14.00
N PHE A 184 24.60 49.49 14.24
CA PHE A 184 24.34 48.10 13.83
C PHE A 184 22.91 47.58 14.08
N PRO A 185 22.25 47.83 15.22
CA PRO A 185 20.89 47.34 15.47
C PRO A 185 19.84 47.93 14.52
N GLU A 186 19.93 49.24 14.23
CA GLU A 186 19.02 49.93 13.32
C GLU A 186 19.32 49.60 11.86
N LEU A 187 20.61 49.47 11.52
CA LEU A 187 21.06 49.00 10.21
C LEU A 187 20.49 47.61 9.89
N PHE A 188 20.57 46.68 10.85
CA PHE A 188 20.06 45.33 10.67
C PHE A 188 18.54 45.29 10.49
N SER A 189 17.80 46.12 11.23
CA SER A 189 16.34 46.27 11.06
C SER A 189 15.99 46.76 9.66
N ASN A 190 16.66 47.81 9.18
CA ASN A 190 16.40 48.40 7.87
C ASN A 190 16.70 47.40 6.72
N ILE A 191 17.74 46.58 6.86
CA ILE A 191 18.08 45.53 5.89
C ILE A 191 17.00 44.44 5.86
N LEU A 192 16.51 44.00 7.01
CA LEU A 192 15.43 43.01 7.10
C LEU A 192 14.12 43.54 6.50
N ASP A 193 13.74 44.77 6.84
CA ASP A 193 12.54 45.42 6.31
C ASP A 193 12.62 45.56 4.78
N TRP A 194 13.78 45.91 4.23
CA TRP A 194 13.98 45.96 2.78
C TRP A 194 13.90 44.57 2.13
N LEU A 195 14.55 43.56 2.72
CA LEU A 195 14.52 42.17 2.24
C LEU A 195 13.09 41.63 2.18
N GLU A 196 12.30 41.84 3.24
CA GLU A 196 10.94 41.35 3.35
C GLU A 196 9.99 42.03 2.36
N ASN A 197 10.18 43.34 2.12
CA ASN A 197 9.32 44.12 1.24
C ASN A 197 9.69 44.07 -0.25
N LYS A 198 10.94 43.72 -0.59
CA LYS A 198 11.44 43.79 -1.99
C LYS A 198 11.92 42.46 -2.58
N CYS A 199 12.30 41.46 -1.77
CA CYS A 199 12.82 40.17 -2.27
C CYS A 199 11.81 39.02 -2.05
N HIS A 200 10.74 38.94 -2.86
CA HIS A 200 9.66 37.93 -2.71
C HIS A 200 9.90 36.55 -3.35
N SER A 201 10.86 36.41 -4.28
CA SER A 201 11.15 35.14 -4.97
C SER A 201 12.48 34.53 -4.52
N VAL A 202 12.59 33.19 -4.52
CA VAL A 202 13.77 32.44 -4.05
C VAL A 202 15.05 32.83 -4.83
N ASN A 203 14.92 33.20 -6.11
CA ASN A 203 16.04 33.68 -6.93
C ASN A 203 16.46 35.12 -6.55
N SER A 204 15.54 35.94 -6.03
CA SER A 204 15.85 37.27 -5.51
C SER A 204 16.72 37.17 -4.27
N VAL A 205 16.45 36.23 -3.38
CA VAL A 205 17.12 36.12 -2.07
C VAL A 205 18.62 35.87 -2.19
N VAL A 206 19.05 35.01 -3.13
CA VAL A 206 20.48 34.73 -3.36
C VAL A 206 21.22 35.98 -3.85
N VAL A 207 20.62 36.72 -4.80
CA VAL A 207 21.17 37.98 -5.30
C VAL A 207 21.17 39.05 -4.22
N CYS A 208 20.10 39.17 -3.44
CA CYS A 208 19.99 40.09 -2.31
C CYS A 208 21.07 39.77 -1.23
N MET A 209 21.33 38.49 -0.93
CA MET A 209 22.39 38.07 0.00
C MET A 209 23.80 38.38 -0.51
N ILE A 210 24.08 38.15 -1.81
CA ILE A 210 25.37 38.48 -2.42
C ILE A 210 25.60 40.01 -2.38
N LEU A 211 24.57 40.81 -2.72
CA LEU A 211 24.64 42.28 -2.65
C LEU A 211 24.87 42.75 -1.21
N ILE A 212 24.17 42.19 -0.21
CA ILE A 212 24.35 42.55 1.20
C ILE A 212 25.79 42.22 1.66
N VAL A 213 26.31 41.03 1.34
CA VAL A 213 27.68 40.64 1.71
C VAL A 213 28.71 41.53 1.02
N PHE A 214 28.51 41.88 -0.25
CA PHE A 214 29.41 42.75 -1.01
C PHE A 214 29.39 44.18 -0.48
N VAL A 215 28.21 44.74 -0.20
CA VAL A 215 28.05 46.10 0.34
C VAL A 215 28.62 46.20 1.76
N ILE A 216 28.37 45.21 2.62
CA ILE A 216 28.94 45.18 3.97
C ILE A 216 30.47 45.10 3.90
N ARG A 217 31.03 44.23 3.05
CA ARG A 217 32.49 44.11 2.87
C ARG A 217 33.13 45.36 2.27
N TYR A 218 32.51 45.96 1.26
CA TYR A 218 33.04 47.14 0.61
C TYR A 218 32.99 48.37 1.54
N ARG A 219 31.94 48.49 2.35
CA ARG A 219 31.80 49.58 3.34
C ARG A 219 32.61 49.40 4.62
N THR A 220 33.02 48.19 4.99
CA THR A 220 33.97 47.97 6.11
C THR A 220 35.43 48.14 5.72
N ALA A 221 35.74 48.21 4.42
CA ALA A 221 37.09 48.41 3.89
C ALA A 221 37.45 49.89 3.61
N LEU A 222 36.48 50.80 3.75
CA LEU A 222 36.62 52.26 3.71
C LEU A 222 36.58 52.81 5.14
#